data_AF-A0AAD3RRH0-F1
#
_entry.id   AF-A0AAD3RRH0-F1
#
_cell.length_a   1.000
_cell.length_b   1.000
_cell.length_c   1.000
_cell.angle_alpha   90.00
_cell.angle_beta   90.00
_cell.angle_gamma   90.00
#
_symmetry.space_group_name_H-M   'P 1'
#
loop_
_entity.id
_entity.type
_entity.pdbx_description
1 polymer ?
#
loop_
_entity_poly.entity_id
_entity_poly.type
_entity_poly.pdbx_seq_one_letter_code
_entity_poly.pdbx_strand_id
1 'polypeptide(L)'
;MELSFQKGDILHVLDTLQNSDYGLQYWLAARVKTNGKDSDKGLIPDKNKADEIALEQRTVELNEASGTISGPSSSNCALSASVGRVSFLKRRVAQRSKSFCKDNWDNVVFDIEKYSYPAGFNRSQEHPKVIRLPGILEVIDQGKHALLDITPSAVEKLNYANLAPIVIFMKTDSKSIIKEFRSRAAKSLESNARDEDTLRRDGKSSRKLLEQSVKLEKAWYHVFTATLNLSTMGSEMWYRKLRETIENQQSANVWMVAGKSDKKIAT
;
A
#
# COMPACT_ATOMS: atom_id res chain seq x y z
N MET A 1 14.57 -26.12 14.26
CA MET A 1 15.01 -24.84 13.65
C MET A 1 13.81 -23.93 13.56
N GLU A 2 13.94 -22.70 14.05
CA GLU A 2 12.89 -21.67 13.98
C GLU A 2 12.73 -21.17 12.53
N LEU A 3 11.49 -20.90 12.12
CA LEU A 3 11.14 -20.40 10.80
C LEU A 3 11.10 -18.86 10.84
N SER A 4 11.97 -18.20 10.07
CA SER A 4 11.91 -16.75 9.91
C SER A 4 10.88 -16.37 8.84
N PHE A 5 10.09 -15.34 9.13
CA PHE A 5 9.07 -14.83 8.23
C PHE A 5 8.95 -13.32 8.33
N GLN A 6 8.36 -12.71 7.31
CA GLN A 6 8.14 -11.28 7.19
C GLN A 6 6.65 -10.96 7.16
N LYS A 7 6.31 -9.69 7.37
CA LYS A 7 4.93 -9.22 7.24
C LYS A 7 4.45 -9.53 5.81
N GLY A 8 3.29 -10.17 5.70
CA GLY A 8 2.71 -10.57 4.42
C GLY A 8 3.01 -12.01 3.99
N ASP A 9 3.94 -12.71 4.65
CA ASP A 9 4.15 -14.14 4.42
C ASP A 9 2.93 -14.96 4.86
N ILE A 10 2.59 -15.98 4.08
CA ILE A 10 1.51 -16.91 4.38
C ILE A 10 2.11 -18.20 4.93
N LEU A 11 1.58 -18.63 6.09
CA LEU A 11 2.06 -19.81 6.81
C LEU A 11 0.93 -20.82 6.96
N HIS A 12 1.22 -22.08 6.62
CA HIS A 12 0.36 -23.22 6.87
C HIS A 12 0.76 -23.86 8.20
N VAL A 13 -0.08 -23.71 9.22
CA VAL A 13 0.14 -24.32 10.54
C VAL A 13 -0.15 -25.82 10.45
N LEU A 14 0.88 -26.63 10.68
CA LEU A 14 0.82 -28.09 10.56
C LEU A 14 0.52 -28.78 11.89
N ASP A 15 1.07 -28.26 12.98
CA ASP A 15 0.90 -28.82 14.32
C ASP A 15 0.88 -27.71 15.37
N THR A 16 -0.20 -27.66 16.14
CA THR A 16 -0.39 -26.75 17.28
C THR A 16 -0.20 -27.43 18.63
N LEU A 17 -0.13 -28.75 18.66
CA LEU A 17 -0.14 -29.59 19.86
C LEU A 17 1.25 -30.07 20.26
N GLN A 18 2.23 -30.00 19.35
CA GLN A 18 3.56 -30.60 19.58
C GLN A 18 4.34 -30.05 20.80
N ASN A 19 3.80 -29.10 21.58
CA ASN A 19 4.55 -28.39 22.60
C ASN A 19 3.71 -27.75 23.75
N SER A 20 2.38 -27.90 23.78
CA SER A 20 1.54 -27.26 24.82
C SER A 20 1.76 -27.83 26.21
N ASP A 21 2.04 -29.14 26.32
CA ASP A 21 2.25 -29.83 27.60
C ASP A 21 3.62 -29.54 28.23
N TYR A 22 4.57 -29.02 27.44
CA TYR A 22 5.94 -28.69 27.88
C TYR A 22 6.19 -27.19 28.05
N GLY A 23 5.14 -26.35 27.97
CA GLY A 23 5.27 -24.89 28.10
C GLY A 23 6.01 -24.21 26.94
N LEU A 24 6.22 -24.92 25.83
CA LEU A 24 6.88 -24.38 24.64
C LEU A 24 5.82 -23.66 23.79
N GLN A 25 5.82 -22.32 23.84
CA GLN A 25 4.89 -21.43 23.13
C GLN A 25 5.17 -21.34 21.61
N TYR A 26 5.26 -22.49 20.93
CA TYR A 26 5.62 -22.59 19.51
C TYR A 26 4.78 -23.62 18.76
N TRP A 27 4.48 -23.34 17.49
CA TRP A 27 3.79 -24.21 16.55
C TRP A 27 4.70 -24.64 15.40
N LEU A 28 4.43 -25.79 14.79
CA LEU A 28 5.09 -26.20 13.55
C LEU A 28 4.32 -25.63 12.36
N ALA A 29 5.00 -24.90 11.49
CA ALA A 29 4.41 -24.33 10.28
C ALA A 29 5.28 -24.52 9.05
N ALA A 30 4.64 -24.49 7.87
CA ALA A 30 5.29 -24.41 6.57
C ALA A 30 5.01 -23.06 5.93
N ARG A 31 6.01 -22.45 5.28
CA ARG A 31 5.79 -21.27 4.46
C ARG A 31 5.11 -21.64 3.15
N VAL A 32 4.06 -20.92 2.78
CA VAL A 32 3.29 -21.15 1.55
C VAL A 32 3.82 -20.23 0.44
N LYS A 33 4.19 -20.80 -0.70
CA LYS A 33 4.62 -20.04 -1.89
C LYS A 33 3.42 -19.46 -2.63
N THR A 34 3.69 -18.57 -3.58
CA THR A 34 2.67 -17.97 -4.47
C THR A 34 1.88 -18.97 -5.30
N ASN A 35 2.39 -20.20 -5.49
CA ASN A 35 1.70 -21.29 -6.18
C ASN A 35 0.78 -22.11 -5.24
N GLY A 36 0.62 -21.70 -3.98
CA GLY A 36 -0.17 -22.39 -2.96
C GLY A 36 0.50 -23.64 -2.39
N LYS A 37 1.76 -23.94 -2.72
CA LYS A 37 2.48 -25.11 -2.18
C LYS A 37 3.37 -24.73 -1.00
N ASP A 38 3.43 -25.65 -0.05
CA ASP A 38 4.31 -25.58 1.11
C ASP A 38 5.79 -25.65 0.69
N SER A 39 6.60 -24.89 1.42
CA SER A 39 8.04 -24.73 1.24
C SER A 39 8.77 -25.24 2.49
N ASP A 40 9.67 -24.43 3.01
CA ASP A 40 10.39 -24.57 4.26
C ASP A 40 9.44 -24.67 5.45
N LYS A 41 9.77 -25.63 6.33
CA LYS A 41 9.06 -25.91 7.57
C LYS A 41 9.94 -25.54 8.75
N GLY A 42 9.34 -25.05 9.81
CA GLY A 42 10.02 -24.78 11.05
C GLY A 42 9.07 -24.35 12.15
N LEU A 43 9.64 -24.04 13.30
CA LEU A 43 8.87 -23.60 14.46
C LEU A 43 8.57 -22.10 14.34
N ILE A 44 7.34 -21.71 14.63
CA ILE A 44 6.88 -20.32 14.74
C ILE A 44 6.31 -20.09 16.14
N PRO A 45 6.31 -18.85 16.67
CA PRO A 45 5.61 -18.55 17.91
C PRO A 45 4.14 -18.98 17.82
N ASP A 46 3.58 -19.48 18.93
CA ASP A 46 2.15 -19.65 19.04
C ASP A 46 1.42 -18.30 18.97
N LYS A 47 0.09 -18.31 18.88
CA LYS A 47 -0.69 -17.07 18.80
C LYS A 47 -0.45 -16.11 19.96
N ASN A 48 -0.37 -16.60 21.20
CA ASN A 48 -0.26 -15.73 22.37
C ASN A 48 1.11 -15.04 22.40
N LYS A 49 2.17 -15.80 22.15
CA LYS A 49 3.54 -15.30 22.06
C LYS A 49 3.71 -14.37 20.86
N ALA A 50 3.09 -14.68 19.72
CA ALA A 50 3.10 -13.80 18.55
C ALA A 50 2.43 -12.45 18.86
N ASP A 51 1.29 -12.46 19.56
CA ASP A 51 0.57 -11.25 19.96
C ASP A 51 1.39 -10.39 20.95
N GLU A 52 2.11 -11.03 21.89
CA GLU A 52 3.03 -10.35 22.82
C GLU A 52 4.19 -9.67 22.08
N ILE A 53 4.90 -10.41 21.22
CA ILE A 53 5.99 -9.87 20.40
C ILE A 53 5.51 -8.71 19.51
N ALA A 54 4.32 -8.84 18.91
CA ALA A 54 3.75 -7.78 18.06
C ALA A 54 3.41 -6.51 18.87
N LEU A 55 2.91 -6.67 20.11
CA LEU A 55 2.63 -5.54 21.00
C LEU A 55 3.93 -4.83 21.40
N GLU A 56 4.97 -5.59 21.77
CA GLU A 56 6.29 -5.04 22.11
C GLU A 56 6.88 -4.24 20.95
N GLN A 57 6.91 -4.81 19.74
CA GLN A 57 7.40 -4.12 18.54
C GLN A 57 6.66 -2.79 18.31
N ARG A 58 5.33 -2.79 18.47
CA ARG A 58 4.52 -1.57 18.34
C ARG A 58 4.90 -0.50 19.38
N THR A 59 5.19 -0.90 20.62
CA THR A 59 5.61 0.05 21.66
C THR A 59 6.97 0.66 21.35
N VAL A 60 7.92 -0.14 20.84
CA VAL A 60 9.24 0.34 20.41
C VAL A 60 9.09 1.35 19.27
N GLU A 61 8.29 1.06 18.25
CA GLU A 61 8.02 1.98 17.13
C GLU A 61 7.43 3.32 17.60
N LEU A 62 6.51 3.31 18.57
CA LEU A 62 5.92 4.52 19.14
C LEU A 62 6.93 5.35 19.95
N ASN A 63 7.82 4.68 20.68
CA ASN A 63 8.87 5.33 21.46
C ASN A 63 9.94 5.95 20.56
N GLU A 64 10.36 5.25 19.50
CA GLU A 64 11.30 5.78 18.49
C GLU A 64 10.69 6.96 17.72
N ALA A 65 9.41 6.89 17.37
CA ALA A 65 8.70 8.00 16.73
C ALA A 65 8.54 9.23 17.64
N SER A 66 8.56 9.04 18.97
CA SER A 66 8.48 10.11 19.97
C SER A 66 9.86 10.64 20.40
N GLY A 67 10.93 9.88 20.16
CA GLY A 67 12.29 10.12 20.67
C GLY A 67 13.12 11.22 19.99
N THR A 68 12.56 12.03 19.10
CA THR A 68 13.28 13.15 18.45
C THR A 68 13.02 14.51 19.12
N ILE A 69 13.07 14.61 20.46
CA ILE A 69 13.30 15.90 21.16
C ILE A 69 14.10 15.61 22.44
N SER A 70 15.42 15.70 22.36
CA SER A 70 16.30 15.75 23.53
C SER A 70 16.50 17.20 23.96
N GLY A 71 15.85 17.57 25.06
CA GLY A 71 16.14 18.74 25.90
C GLY A 71 15.65 18.45 27.32
N PRO A 72 16.43 18.71 28.39
CA PRO A 72 16.14 18.17 29.71
C PRO A 72 15.25 19.11 30.54
N SER A 73 14.20 18.58 31.16
CA SER A 73 13.94 18.66 32.60
C SER A 73 12.48 18.39 32.95
N SER A 74 12.30 17.42 33.85
CA SER A 74 11.38 17.40 35.00
C SER A 74 9.94 17.89 34.80
N SER A 75 9.00 16.95 34.80
CA SER A 75 8.16 16.65 35.97
C SER A 75 6.95 15.78 35.60
N ASN A 76 6.72 14.78 36.44
CA ASN A 76 5.59 13.87 36.58
C ASN A 76 4.30 14.16 35.78
N CYS A 77 3.76 13.16 35.09
CA CYS A 77 2.33 12.86 35.17
C CYS A 77 2.04 11.39 34.88
N ALA A 78 1.59 10.70 35.91
CA ALA A 78 0.84 9.46 35.80
C ALA A 78 -0.58 9.76 35.32
N LEU A 79 -1.18 8.79 34.62
CA LEU A 79 -2.62 8.51 34.50
C LEU A 79 -3.55 9.70 34.15
N SER A 80 -4.21 9.65 32.99
CA SER A 80 -5.68 9.72 32.95
C SER A 80 -6.23 9.53 31.53
N ALA A 81 -7.29 8.76 31.45
CA ALA A 81 -8.20 8.70 30.32
C ALA A 81 -8.99 10.02 30.18
N SER A 82 -9.35 10.31 28.93
CA SER A 82 -10.50 11.11 28.48
C SER A 82 -10.45 12.65 28.60
N VAL A 83 -11.03 13.24 27.54
CA VAL A 83 -11.54 14.62 27.39
C VAL A 83 -10.53 15.70 26.99
N GLY A 84 -10.81 16.35 25.85
CA GLY A 84 -10.42 17.74 25.59
C GLY A 84 -9.56 17.97 24.36
N ARG A 85 -10.19 18.28 23.22
CA ARG A 85 -9.54 19.00 22.12
C ARG A 85 -9.25 20.42 22.60
N VAL A 86 -8.03 20.96 22.43
CA VAL A 86 -7.83 22.24 21.72
C VAL A 86 -6.41 22.32 21.13
N SER A 87 -6.33 22.91 19.95
CA SER A 87 -5.25 22.81 18.97
C SER A 87 -4.32 24.01 19.03
N PHE A 88 -3.00 23.82 19.08
CA PHE A 88 -2.03 24.84 18.61
C PHE A 88 -0.75 24.19 18.04
N LEU A 89 -0.89 23.38 16.99
CA LEU A 89 0.18 23.30 16.00
C LEU A 89 -0.46 23.54 14.64
N LYS A 90 0.01 24.59 13.97
CA LYS A 90 -0.14 24.77 12.53
C LYS A 90 0.56 23.59 11.88
N ARG A 91 -0.15 22.46 11.78
CA ARG A 91 0.32 21.27 11.09
C ARG A 91 0.57 21.73 9.67
N ARG A 92 1.84 21.76 9.24
CA ARG A 92 2.13 21.62 7.81
C ARG A 92 1.39 20.36 7.43
N VAL A 93 0.26 20.51 6.75
CA VAL A 93 -0.46 19.40 6.14
C VAL A 93 0.64 18.64 5.43
N ALA A 94 0.95 17.43 5.90
CA ALA A 94 1.82 16.53 5.16
C ALA A 94 1.14 16.45 3.80
N GLN A 95 1.68 17.19 2.83
CA GLN A 95 1.17 17.25 1.48
C GLN A 95 1.21 15.79 1.05
N ARG A 96 0.02 15.18 0.97
CA ARG A 96 -0.15 13.82 0.48
C ARG A 96 0.70 13.73 -0.77
N SER A 97 1.50 12.67 -0.87
CA SER A 97 2.33 12.46 -2.03
C SER A 97 1.43 12.52 -3.25
N LYS A 98 1.50 13.61 -4.02
CA LYS A 98 0.94 13.68 -5.37
C LYS A 98 1.48 12.45 -6.10
N SER A 99 0.62 11.49 -6.37
CA SER A 99 0.95 10.32 -7.16
C SER A 99 1.40 10.76 -8.54
N PHE A 100 2.01 9.85 -9.28
CA PHE A 100 2.39 10.03 -10.68
C PHE A 100 1.17 10.28 -11.61
N CYS A 101 -0.05 10.37 -11.05
CA CYS A 101 -1.34 10.29 -11.74
C CYS A 101 -1.98 11.66 -12.03
N LYS A 102 -1.22 12.77 -11.94
CA LYS A 102 -1.75 14.09 -12.30
C LYS A 102 -1.87 14.27 -13.82
N ASP A 103 -1.20 13.44 -14.60
CA ASP A 103 -1.13 13.61 -16.05
C ASP A 103 -2.36 12.98 -16.73
N ASN A 104 -2.76 13.53 -17.88
CA ASN A 104 -3.86 13.08 -18.76
C ASN A 104 -3.67 11.65 -19.33
N TRP A 105 -2.79 10.86 -18.72
CA TRP A 105 -2.40 9.51 -19.13
C TRP A 105 -3.53 8.53 -18.91
N ASP A 106 -4.30 8.66 -17.83
CA ASP A 106 -5.26 7.61 -17.49
C ASP A 106 -6.39 7.44 -18.51
N ASN A 107 -6.79 8.49 -19.25
CA ASN A 107 -7.77 8.35 -20.33
C ASN A 107 -7.17 7.76 -21.62
N VAL A 108 -5.85 7.85 -21.78
CA VAL A 108 -5.09 7.31 -22.92
C VAL A 108 -4.57 5.89 -22.62
N VAL A 109 -4.34 5.60 -21.34
CA VAL A 109 -3.68 4.41 -20.80
C VAL A 109 -4.69 3.44 -20.21
N PHE A 110 -5.79 3.89 -19.63
CA PHE A 110 -6.79 3.00 -19.07
C PHE A 110 -8.09 3.11 -19.86
N ASP A 111 -8.49 1.98 -20.42
CA ASP A 111 -9.74 1.81 -21.14
C ASP A 111 -10.92 2.15 -20.21
N ILE A 112 -11.73 3.14 -20.57
CA ILE A 112 -12.87 3.64 -19.78
C ILE A 112 -13.92 2.53 -19.59
N GLU A 113 -13.93 1.51 -20.47
CA GLU A 113 -14.80 0.35 -20.31
C GLU A 113 -14.35 -0.53 -19.14
N LYS A 114 -13.04 -0.66 -18.90
CA LYS A 114 -12.46 -1.55 -17.88
C LYS A 114 -12.09 -0.86 -16.57
N TYR A 115 -11.84 0.45 -16.60
CA TYR A 115 -11.32 1.21 -15.46
C TYR A 115 -12.16 2.46 -15.20
N SER A 116 -12.37 2.79 -13.93
CA SER A 116 -13.09 4.00 -13.54
C SER A 116 -12.58 4.58 -12.23
N TYR A 117 -12.83 5.86 -12.01
CA TYR A 117 -12.51 6.54 -10.75
C TYR A 117 -13.74 6.57 -9.85
N PRO A 118 -13.57 6.34 -8.54
CA PRO A 118 -14.65 6.53 -7.57
C PRO A 118 -15.27 7.92 -7.64
N ALA A 119 -16.60 7.99 -7.46
CA ALA A 119 -17.35 9.23 -7.45
C ALA A 119 -16.77 10.24 -6.43
N GLY A 120 -16.61 11.49 -6.88
CA GLY A 120 -16.01 12.58 -6.08
C GLY A 120 -14.50 12.75 -6.27
N PHE A 121 -13.84 11.91 -7.08
CA PHE A 121 -12.46 12.15 -7.52
C PHE A 121 -12.42 13.21 -8.63
N ASN A 122 -12.33 14.49 -8.26
CA ASN A 122 -12.11 15.58 -9.22
C ASN A 122 -10.62 15.92 -9.34
N ARG A 123 -10.03 15.59 -10.49
CA ARG A 123 -8.60 15.86 -10.81
C ARG A 123 -8.26 17.34 -11.00
N SER A 124 -9.29 18.17 -11.20
CA SER A 124 -9.18 19.60 -11.51
C SER A 124 -9.14 20.52 -10.30
N GLN A 125 -9.39 20.02 -9.08
CA GLN A 125 -9.48 20.87 -7.89
C GLN A 125 -8.23 20.77 -6.99
N GLU A 126 -7.84 21.91 -6.40
CA GLU A 126 -6.61 22.11 -5.60
C GLU A 126 -6.54 21.30 -4.30
N HIS A 127 -7.60 20.55 -3.95
CA HIS A 127 -7.65 19.70 -2.78
C HIS A 127 -8.12 18.29 -3.14
N PRO A 128 -7.31 17.24 -2.87
CA PRO A 128 -7.72 15.87 -3.12
C PRO A 128 -8.90 15.53 -2.20
N LYS A 129 -10.08 15.32 -2.80
CA LYS A 129 -11.26 14.85 -2.07
C LYS A 129 -11.00 13.47 -1.49
N VAL A 130 -11.59 13.22 -0.32
CA VAL A 130 -11.51 11.93 0.37
C VAL A 130 -12.18 10.86 -0.50
N ILE A 131 -11.40 9.86 -0.93
CA ILE A 131 -11.94 8.65 -1.56
C ILE A 131 -12.69 7.87 -0.49
N ARG A 132 -13.99 7.66 -0.69
CA ARG A 132 -14.87 6.95 0.26
C ARG A 132 -15.14 5.54 -0.23
N LEU A 133 -15.27 4.60 0.71
CA LEU A 133 -15.54 3.19 0.42
C LEU A 133 -16.77 2.98 -0.50
N PRO A 134 -17.94 3.64 -0.29
CA PRO A 134 -19.08 3.48 -1.18
C PRO A 134 -18.78 3.81 -2.65
N GLY A 135 -18.00 4.86 -2.92
CA GLY A 135 -17.63 5.20 -4.30
C GLY A 135 -16.68 4.19 -4.95
N ILE A 136 -15.94 3.41 -4.15
CA ILE A 136 -15.14 2.30 -4.65
C ILE A 136 -16.06 1.13 -5.01
N LEU A 137 -17.02 0.81 -4.13
CA LEU A 137 -18.00 -0.25 -4.34
C LEU A 137 -18.86 0.00 -5.58
N GLU A 138 -19.32 1.24 -5.80
CA GLU A 138 -20.07 1.62 -7.01
C GLU A 138 -19.32 1.30 -8.31
N VAL A 139 -18.00 1.48 -8.34
CA VAL A 139 -17.17 1.15 -9.51
C VAL A 139 -17.03 -0.36 -9.68
N ILE A 140 -16.90 -1.10 -8.57
CA ILE A 140 -16.82 -2.57 -8.55
C ILE A 140 -18.15 -3.16 -9.02
N ASP A 141 -19.29 -2.61 -8.59
CA ASP A 141 -20.63 -3.06 -8.97
C ASP A 141 -20.90 -2.88 -10.47
N GLN A 142 -20.20 -1.94 -11.12
CA GLN A 142 -20.20 -1.77 -12.58
C GLN A 142 -19.31 -2.79 -13.31
N GLY A 143 -18.62 -3.68 -12.59
CA GLY A 143 -17.68 -4.64 -13.15
C GLY A 143 -16.35 -4.02 -13.59
N LYS A 144 -15.98 -2.86 -13.06
CA LYS A 144 -14.77 -2.12 -13.45
C LYS A 144 -13.72 -2.12 -12.34
N HIS A 145 -12.47 -1.91 -12.74
CA HIS A 145 -11.38 -1.67 -11.79
C HIS A 145 -11.38 -0.21 -11.32
N ALA A 146 -11.49 -0.02 -10.00
CA ALA A 146 -11.37 1.29 -9.39
C ALA A 146 -9.90 1.75 -9.35
N LEU A 147 -9.58 2.88 -9.99
CA LEU A 147 -8.26 3.49 -9.94
C LEU A 147 -8.15 4.40 -8.71
N LEU A 148 -7.20 4.10 -7.82
CA LEU A 148 -7.10 4.72 -6.49
C LEU A 148 -5.76 5.43 -6.27
N ASP A 149 -5.80 6.74 -6.03
CA ASP A 149 -4.67 7.51 -5.50
C ASP A 149 -4.76 7.59 -3.97
N ILE A 150 -4.15 6.61 -3.30
CA ILE A 150 -4.23 6.45 -1.84
C ILE A 150 -2.86 6.14 -1.22
N THR A 151 -2.77 6.31 0.11
CA THR A 151 -1.57 5.95 0.87
C THR A 151 -1.51 4.44 1.13
N PRO A 152 -0.32 3.84 1.34
CA PRO A 152 -0.19 2.42 1.69
C PRO A 152 -1.01 2.00 2.91
N SER A 153 -1.10 2.84 3.95
CA SER A 153 -1.95 2.57 5.11
C SER A 153 -3.45 2.51 4.79
N ALA A 154 -3.90 3.10 3.68
CA ALA A 154 -5.28 2.99 3.22
C ALA A 154 -5.49 1.68 2.45
N VAL A 155 -4.47 1.18 1.73
CA VAL A 155 -4.47 -0.17 1.14
C VAL A 155 -4.67 -1.22 2.22
N GLU A 156 -3.98 -1.14 3.35
CA GLU A 156 -4.18 -2.07 4.47
C GLU A 156 -5.63 -2.06 4.99
N LYS A 157 -6.30 -0.90 5.00
CA LYS A 157 -7.72 -0.80 5.37
C LYS A 157 -8.62 -1.49 4.35
N LEU A 158 -8.30 -1.40 3.05
CA LEU A 158 -9.03 -2.11 2.00
C LEU A 158 -8.82 -3.63 2.09
N ASN A 159 -7.59 -4.08 2.38
CA ASN A 159 -7.30 -5.49 2.66
C ASN A 159 -8.09 -5.99 3.89
N TYR A 160 -8.13 -5.22 4.97
CA TYR A 160 -8.91 -5.57 6.17
C TYR A 160 -10.42 -5.63 5.89
N ALA A 161 -10.90 -4.81 4.96
CA ALA A 161 -12.27 -4.80 4.46
C ALA A 161 -12.54 -5.87 3.39
N ASN A 162 -11.60 -6.79 3.14
CA ASN A 162 -11.74 -7.89 2.19
C ASN A 162 -12.00 -7.44 0.74
N LEU A 163 -11.47 -6.28 0.35
CA LEU A 163 -11.50 -5.85 -1.06
C LEU A 163 -10.28 -6.32 -1.86
N ALA A 164 -9.20 -6.71 -1.17
CA ALA A 164 -7.95 -7.20 -1.74
C ALA A 164 -7.52 -6.48 -3.04
N PRO A 165 -7.28 -5.15 -2.99
CA PRO A 165 -6.87 -4.39 -4.16
C PRO A 165 -5.60 -4.95 -4.81
N ILE A 166 -5.53 -4.88 -6.14
CA ILE A 166 -4.31 -5.13 -6.90
C ILE A 166 -3.38 -3.92 -6.72
N VAL A 167 -2.19 -4.14 -6.16
CA VAL A 167 -1.22 -3.10 -5.84
C VAL A 167 0.08 -3.37 -6.58
N ILE A 168 0.30 -2.63 -7.66
CA ILE A 168 1.46 -2.80 -8.53
C ILE A 168 2.50 -1.74 -8.19
N PHE A 169 3.65 -2.17 -7.68
CA PHE A 169 4.78 -1.28 -7.44
C PHE A 169 5.65 -1.16 -8.69
N MET A 170 5.77 0.06 -9.21
CA MET A 170 6.67 0.35 -10.33
C MET A 170 8.07 0.68 -9.80
N LYS A 171 8.94 -0.33 -9.79
CA LYS A 171 10.31 -0.21 -9.32
C LYS A 171 11.19 0.49 -10.36
N THR A 172 12.05 1.38 -9.88
CA THR A 172 13.07 2.03 -10.68
C THR A 172 14.30 2.28 -9.83
N ASP A 173 15.48 2.06 -10.40
CA ASP A 173 16.76 2.26 -9.71
C ASP A 173 17.47 3.54 -10.22
N SER A 174 16.88 4.22 -11.21
CA SER A 174 17.52 5.34 -11.91
C SER A 174 16.63 6.57 -12.02
N LYS A 175 17.16 7.71 -11.57
CA LYS A 175 16.55 9.03 -11.74
C LYS A 175 16.31 9.36 -13.21
N SER A 176 17.15 8.84 -14.12
CA SER A 176 17.05 9.11 -15.56
C SER A 176 15.78 8.52 -16.15
N ILE A 177 15.40 7.31 -15.73
CA ILE A 177 14.15 6.66 -16.13
C ILE A 177 12.96 7.52 -15.67
N ILE A 178 12.96 7.98 -14.42
CA ILE A 178 11.89 8.86 -13.91
C ILE A 178 11.79 10.14 -14.74
N LYS A 179 12.93 10.75 -15.12
CA LYS A 179 12.92 11.94 -16.00
C LYS A 179 12.36 11.63 -17.37
N GLU A 180 12.71 10.50 -17.97
CA GLU A 180 12.24 10.07 -19.28
C GLU A 180 10.72 9.86 -19.28
N PHE A 181 10.18 9.11 -18.31
CA PHE A 181 8.75 8.91 -18.14
C PHE A 181 7.99 10.23 -17.96
N ARG A 182 8.52 11.14 -17.13
CA ARG A 182 7.92 12.47 -16.93
C ARG A 182 7.98 13.36 -18.16
N SER A 183 9.08 13.30 -18.92
CA SER A 183 9.22 14.08 -20.16
C SER A 183 8.27 13.58 -21.25
N ARG A 184 8.14 12.26 -21.40
CA ARG A 184 7.11 11.66 -22.24
C ARG A 184 5.72 12.08 -21.78
N ALA A 185 5.51 12.14 -20.47
CA ALA A 185 4.25 12.58 -19.88
C ALA A 185 3.88 14.02 -20.21
N ALA A 186 4.83 14.93 -20.07
CA ALA A 186 4.65 16.33 -20.45
C ALA A 186 4.34 16.48 -21.95
N LYS A 187 5.05 15.76 -22.84
CA LYS A 187 4.82 15.82 -24.30
C LYS A 187 3.43 15.30 -24.72
N SER A 188 2.93 14.26 -24.05
CA SER A 188 1.56 13.73 -24.26
C SER A 188 0.47 14.69 -23.75
N LEU A 189 0.82 15.53 -22.78
CA LEU A 189 -0.07 16.57 -22.24
C LEU A 189 -0.07 17.83 -23.09
N GLU A 190 1.08 18.22 -23.67
CA GLU A 190 1.24 19.36 -24.58
C GLU A 190 0.35 19.26 -25.83
N SER A 191 0.11 18.05 -26.34
CA SER A 191 -0.81 17.87 -27.48
C SER A 191 -2.29 18.07 -27.13
N ASN A 192 -2.65 18.10 -25.84
CA ASN A 192 -4.03 18.19 -25.35
C ASN A 192 -4.30 19.42 -24.45
N ALA A 193 -3.28 20.17 -24.06
CA ALA A 193 -3.40 21.30 -23.14
C ALA A 193 -3.63 22.61 -23.89
N ARG A 194 -4.74 23.29 -23.61
CA ARG A 194 -5.03 24.66 -24.10
C ARG A 194 -4.28 25.76 -23.35
N ASP A 195 -3.64 25.45 -22.21
CA ASP A 195 -2.99 26.46 -21.34
C ASP A 195 -1.60 26.03 -20.83
N GLU A 196 -0.60 26.88 -21.09
CA GLU A 196 0.84 26.74 -20.77
C GLU A 196 1.13 26.62 -19.25
N ASP A 197 0.26 27.16 -18.41
CA ASP A 197 0.41 27.22 -16.95
C ASP A 197 0.01 25.89 -16.24
N THR A 198 -0.55 24.94 -16.99
CA THR A 198 -0.87 23.59 -16.49
C THR A 198 0.35 22.65 -16.55
N LEU A 199 1.26 22.88 -17.50
CA LEU A 199 2.46 22.06 -17.75
C LEU A 199 3.57 22.24 -16.71
N ARG A 200 3.68 23.44 -16.13
CA ARG A 200 4.74 23.77 -15.16
C ARG A 200 4.51 23.22 -13.75
N ARG A 201 3.38 22.54 -13.49
CA ARG A 201 2.87 22.28 -12.13
C ARG A 201 3.24 20.94 -11.49
N ASP A 202 4.13 20.15 -12.09
CA ASP A 202 4.64 18.94 -11.43
C ASP A 202 5.91 19.24 -10.60
N GLY A 203 5.69 19.89 -9.45
CA GLY A 203 6.75 20.41 -8.56
C GLY A 203 7.58 19.37 -7.79
N LYS A 204 7.58 18.09 -8.17
CA LYS A 204 8.44 17.06 -7.56
C LYS A 204 9.65 16.76 -8.44
N SER A 205 10.84 17.00 -7.89
CA SER A 205 12.10 16.60 -8.53
C SER A 205 12.17 15.08 -8.70
N SER A 206 12.62 14.57 -9.85
CA SER A 206 12.84 13.14 -10.10
C SER A 206 13.73 12.47 -9.04
N ARG A 207 14.61 13.24 -8.39
CA ARG A 207 15.41 12.75 -7.25
C ARG A 207 14.53 12.43 -6.04
N LYS A 208 13.61 13.33 -5.69
CA LYS A 208 12.67 13.13 -4.57
C LYS A 208 11.74 11.95 -4.86
N LEU A 209 11.32 11.77 -6.11
CA LEU A 209 10.50 10.62 -6.51
C LEU A 209 11.25 9.29 -6.36
N LEU A 210 12.53 9.24 -6.76
CA LEU A 210 13.37 8.06 -6.53
C LEU A 210 13.53 7.75 -5.03
N GLU A 211 13.87 8.77 -4.24
CA GLU A 211 14.00 8.62 -2.78
C GLU A 211 12.69 8.14 -2.13
N GLN A 212 11.54 8.63 -2.61
CA GLN A 212 10.22 8.18 -2.17
C GLN A 212 9.95 6.72 -2.58
N SER A 213 10.29 6.33 -3.81
CA SER A 213 10.16 4.95 -4.31
C SER A 213 10.94 3.97 -3.45
N VAL A 214 12.21 4.27 -3.16
CA VAL A 214 13.07 3.42 -2.32
C VAL A 214 12.52 3.28 -0.90
N LYS A 215 11.99 4.37 -0.32
CA LYS A 215 11.36 4.33 1.01
C LYS A 215 10.08 3.48 1.01
N LEU A 216 9.28 3.57 -0.05
CA LEU A 216 8.07 2.77 -0.20
C LEU A 216 8.40 1.28 -0.34
N GLU A 217 9.39 0.94 -1.16
CA GLU A 217 9.85 -0.45 -1.32
C GLU A 217 10.31 -1.05 0.00
N LYS A 218 11.12 -0.32 0.77
CA LYS A 218 11.63 -0.82 2.05
C LYS A 218 10.55 -0.99 3.11
N ALA A 219 9.61 -0.05 3.22
CA ALA A 219 8.66 0.01 4.33
C ALA A 219 7.31 -0.67 4.05
N TRP A 220 6.95 -0.85 2.78
CA TRP A 220 5.60 -1.29 2.37
C TRP A 220 5.62 -2.41 1.33
N TYR A 221 6.72 -3.14 1.15
CA TYR A 221 6.77 -4.28 0.22
C TYR A 221 5.63 -5.29 0.46
N HIS A 222 5.23 -5.47 1.71
CA HIS A 222 4.19 -6.43 2.13
C HIS A 222 2.78 -6.08 1.64
N VAL A 223 2.54 -4.86 1.14
CA VAL A 223 1.23 -4.49 0.57
C VAL A 223 1.21 -4.62 -0.95
N PHE A 224 2.35 -4.86 -1.59
CA PHE A 224 2.43 -4.98 -3.04
C PHE A 224 2.02 -6.38 -3.49
N THR A 225 1.13 -6.46 -4.48
CA THR A 225 0.74 -7.73 -5.10
C THR A 225 1.67 -8.10 -6.25
N ALA A 226 2.26 -7.10 -6.91
CA ALA A 226 3.25 -7.29 -7.96
C ALA A 226 4.25 -6.13 -8.03
N THR A 227 5.45 -6.42 -8.55
CA THR A 227 6.49 -5.43 -8.80
C THR A 227 6.88 -5.44 -10.27
N LEU A 228 6.86 -4.26 -10.90
CA LEU A 228 7.30 -4.04 -12.27
C LEU A 228 8.63 -3.30 -12.28
N ASN A 229 9.69 -3.94 -12.77
CA ASN A 229 11.01 -3.30 -12.86
C ASN A 229 11.16 -2.48 -14.16
N LEU A 230 10.97 -1.17 -14.05
CA LEU A 230 11.08 -0.24 -15.18
C LEU A 230 12.50 -0.16 -15.76
N SER A 231 13.53 -0.48 -14.96
CA SER A 231 14.93 -0.48 -15.40
C SER A 231 15.21 -1.53 -16.48
N THR A 232 14.50 -2.66 -16.44
CA THR A 232 14.76 -3.81 -17.31
C THR A 232 13.86 -3.84 -18.55
N MET A 233 12.63 -3.33 -18.46
CA MET A 233 11.62 -3.48 -19.52
C MET A 233 11.62 -2.38 -20.59
N GLY A 234 12.37 -1.29 -20.38
CA GLY A 234 12.36 -0.13 -21.28
C GLY A 234 11.04 0.68 -21.23
N SER A 235 11.06 1.89 -21.79
CA SER A 235 9.96 2.84 -21.64
C SER A 235 8.74 2.58 -22.54
N GLU A 236 8.79 1.58 -23.42
CA GLU A 236 7.69 1.26 -24.34
C GLU A 236 6.87 0.04 -23.90
N MET A 237 7.50 -0.93 -23.25
CA MET A 237 6.85 -2.20 -22.88
C MET A 237 6.14 -2.15 -21.52
N TRP A 238 6.41 -1.12 -20.70
CA TRP A 238 5.87 -1.04 -19.34
C TRP A 238 4.35 -1.11 -19.29
N TYR A 239 3.67 -0.46 -20.24
CA TYR A 239 2.23 -0.42 -20.26
C TYR A 239 1.63 -1.78 -20.61
N ARG A 240 2.21 -2.46 -21.61
CA ARG A 240 1.82 -3.84 -21.96
C ARG A 240 2.01 -4.75 -20.74
N LYS A 241 3.16 -4.65 -20.06
CA LYS A 241 3.43 -5.48 -18.89
C LYS A 241 2.52 -5.16 -17.71
N LEU A 242 2.15 -3.89 -17.53
CA LEU A 242 1.19 -3.47 -16.52
C LEU A 242 -0.18 -4.12 -16.74
N ARG A 243 -0.72 -4.06 -17.96
CA ARG A 243 -2.00 -4.70 -18.30
C ARG A 243 -1.96 -6.21 -18.07
N GLU A 244 -0.93 -6.88 -18.57
CA GLU A 244 -0.73 -8.32 -18.36
C GLU A 244 -0.68 -8.66 -16.86
N THR A 245 -0.01 -7.82 -16.06
CA THR A 245 0.08 -8.02 -14.62
C THR A 245 -1.27 -7.83 -13.93
N ILE A 246 -2.06 -6.82 -14.32
CA ILE A 246 -3.41 -6.63 -13.78
C ILE A 246 -4.29 -7.84 -14.09
N GLU A 247 -4.29 -8.32 -15.34
CA GLU A 247 -5.08 -9.48 -15.76
C GLU A 247 -4.66 -10.75 -15.00
N ASN A 248 -3.35 -11.01 -14.90
CA ASN A 248 -2.82 -12.14 -14.15
C ASN A 248 -3.23 -12.08 -12.68
N GLN A 249 -3.11 -10.91 -12.04
CA GLN A 249 -3.48 -10.72 -10.64
C GLN A 249 -4.99 -10.84 -10.41
N GLN A 250 -5.82 -10.39 -11.35
CA GLN A 250 -7.28 -10.53 -11.27
C GLN A 250 -7.73 -11.99 -11.34
N SER A 251 -7.01 -12.82 -12.09
CA SER A 251 -7.30 -14.26 -12.21
C SER A 251 -6.68 -15.12 -11.11
N ALA A 252 -5.78 -14.55 -10.30
CA ALA A 252 -5.05 -15.28 -9.28
C ALA A 252 -5.91 -15.51 -8.02
N ASN A 253 -5.66 -16.62 -7.32
CA ASN A 253 -6.24 -16.87 -6.02
C ASN A 253 -5.70 -15.86 -4.99
N VAL A 254 -6.60 -15.35 -4.14
CA VAL A 254 -6.29 -14.37 -3.10
C VAL A 254 -6.53 -14.98 -1.71
N TRP A 255 -5.57 -14.76 -0.81
CA TRP A 255 -5.72 -15.12 0.60
C TRP A 255 -6.64 -14.13 1.31
N MET A 256 -7.74 -14.63 1.87
CA MET A 256 -8.78 -13.85 2.52
C MET A 256 -8.98 -14.28 3.96
N VAL A 257 -9.43 -13.36 4.81
CA VAL A 257 -9.76 -13.67 6.20
C VAL A 257 -11.02 -14.53 6.24
N ALA A 258 -10.90 -15.73 6.83
CA ALA A 258 -12.02 -16.65 7.01
C ALA A 258 -13.15 -16.02 7.87
N GLY A 259 -14.41 -16.33 7.53
CA GLY A 259 -15.58 -15.97 8.34
C GLY A 259 -16.07 -14.52 8.25
N LYS A 260 -15.42 -13.66 7.44
CA LYS A 260 -15.93 -12.32 7.12
C LYS A 260 -16.83 -12.29 5.88
N SER A 261 -16.88 -13.38 5.12
CA SER A 261 -17.73 -13.52 3.92
C SER A 261 -19.09 -14.09 4.31
N ASP A 262 -20.01 -13.21 4.72
CA ASP A 262 -21.47 -13.38 4.55
C ASP A 262 -22.24 -12.11 4.98
N LYS A 263 -21.65 -10.95 4.71
CA LYS A 263 -22.48 -9.77 4.48
C LYS A 263 -22.41 -9.51 2.99
N LYS A 264 -23.25 -10.23 2.23
CA LYS A 264 -23.99 -9.53 1.18
C LYS A 264 -24.50 -8.28 1.85
N ILE A 265 -23.97 -7.12 1.44
CA ILE A 265 -24.44 -5.82 1.89
C ILE A 265 -25.85 -5.71 1.29
N ALA A 266 -26.79 -6.39 1.93
CA ALA A 266 -28.20 -6.30 1.65
C ALA A 266 -28.63 -4.99 2.31
N THR A 267 -28.78 -3.96 1.49
CA THR A 267 -29.97 -3.09 1.36
C THR A 267 -29.59 -1.92 0.46
#